data_AF-A0A7S2IUV8-F1
#
_entry.id   AF-A0A7S2IUV8-F1
#
_cell.length_a   1.000
_cell.length_b   1.000
_cell.length_c   1.000
_cell.angle_alpha   90.00
_cell.angle_beta   90.00
_cell.angle_gamma   90.00
#
_symmetry.space_group_name_H-M   'P 1'
#
loop_
_entity.id
_entity.type
_entity.pdbx_description
1 polymer ?
#
loop_
_entity_poly.entity_id
_entity_poly.type
_entity_poly.pdbx_seq_one_letter_code
_entity_poly.pdbx_strand_id
1 'polypeptide(L)'
;QHCPRKFNMERLLRFKVTARSTAKLHGQSPGGRNFDTFVAFDQAKCTVPNCQKLHWDAYGYVVGCQPNNVGQVAVPGSPTWYSLPGTCPNKFYYEKTAECNAAEPGGFCPTSNVTGTGNCTYYFERAGELRLDDLTGLKDYNKVCRSSGVLEFNMDTDMGVGTKFWNGKTDAAAGSQRTQTVKALFAQKYPNMPADLDDPTCDVPQ
;
A
#
# COMPACT_ATOMS: atom_id res chain seq x y z
N GLN A 1 -7.90 -25.05 17.41
CA GLN A 1 -8.02 -23.60 17.13
C GLN A 1 -7.30 -23.29 15.82
N HIS A 2 -7.96 -22.57 14.91
CA HIS A 2 -7.35 -22.05 13.69
C HIS A 2 -6.96 -20.59 13.94
N CYS A 3 -5.67 -20.32 14.12
CA CYS A 3 -5.15 -18.98 14.40
C CYS A 3 -4.17 -18.42 13.36
N PRO A 4 -4.33 -18.63 12.04
CA PRO A 4 -3.45 -17.90 11.13
C PRO A 4 -3.66 -16.39 11.34
N ARG A 5 -2.62 -15.61 11.11
CA ARG A 5 -2.80 -14.17 10.92
C ARG A 5 -3.86 -13.94 9.85
N LYS A 6 -4.63 -12.87 9.99
CA LYS A 6 -5.65 -12.48 9.01
C LYS A 6 -5.04 -12.52 7.60
N PHE A 7 -5.70 -13.24 6.70
CA PHE A 7 -5.24 -13.48 5.30
C PHE A 7 -3.85 -14.11 5.15
N ASN A 8 -3.34 -14.81 6.16
CA ASN A 8 -1.97 -15.33 6.20
C ASN A 8 -0.91 -14.25 5.94
N MET A 9 -1.16 -13.01 6.38
CA MET A 9 -0.14 -11.97 6.31
C MET A 9 1.03 -12.32 7.21
N GLU A 10 2.25 -12.30 6.68
CA GLU A 10 3.46 -12.64 7.44
C GLU A 10 4.49 -11.51 7.46
N ARG A 11 4.36 -10.53 6.56
CA ARG A 11 5.38 -9.51 6.33
C ARG A 11 4.74 -8.16 5.98
N LEU A 12 5.45 -7.10 6.35
CA LEU A 12 5.26 -5.75 5.83
C LEU A 12 6.29 -5.54 4.72
N LEU A 13 5.83 -5.19 3.52
CA LEU A 13 6.69 -4.84 2.40
C LEU A 13 6.79 -3.32 2.29
N ARG A 14 8.00 -2.82 2.08
CA ARG A 14 8.27 -1.40 1.81
C ARG A 14 8.74 -1.25 0.38
N PHE A 15 8.17 -0.28 -0.32
CA PHE A 15 8.54 0.07 -1.69
C PHE A 15 8.98 1.51 -1.75
N LYS A 16 9.98 1.79 -2.57
CA LYS A 16 10.32 3.16 -2.98
C LYS A 16 9.70 3.37 -4.35
N VAL A 17 8.87 4.39 -4.46
CA VAL A 17 8.09 4.68 -5.66
C VAL A 17 8.51 6.03 -6.23
N THR A 18 8.78 6.06 -7.52
CA THR A 18 8.92 7.29 -8.30
C THR A 18 7.69 7.40 -9.17
N ALA A 19 7.00 8.53 -9.15
CA ALA A 19 5.80 8.73 -9.94
C ALA A 19 5.81 10.11 -10.62
N ARG A 20 5.12 10.20 -11.74
CA ARG A 20 4.87 11.44 -12.48
C ARG A 20 3.51 11.34 -13.16
N SER A 21 2.66 12.34 -12.94
CA SER A 21 1.38 12.43 -13.63
C SER A 21 1.56 12.72 -15.12
N THR A 22 0.52 12.44 -15.90
CA THR A 22 0.48 12.90 -17.30
C THR A 22 0.26 14.40 -17.37
N ALA A 23 0.71 15.04 -18.45
CA ALA A 23 0.47 16.45 -18.70
C ALA A 23 -1.03 16.81 -18.65
N LYS A 24 -1.90 15.89 -19.10
CA LYS A 24 -3.35 16.07 -19.09
C LYS A 24 -3.92 16.10 -17.67
N LEU A 25 -3.47 15.21 -16.79
CA LEU A 25 -3.88 15.23 -15.38
C LEU A 25 -3.27 16.44 -14.65
N HIS A 26 -1.97 16.68 -14.86
CA HIS A 26 -1.27 17.80 -14.24
C HIS A 26 -1.96 19.14 -14.56
N GLY A 27 -2.42 19.33 -15.79
CA GLY A 27 -3.16 20.53 -16.20
C GLY A 27 -4.57 20.70 -15.62
N GLN A 28 -5.08 19.76 -14.80
CA GLN A 28 -6.42 19.87 -14.19
C GLN A 28 -6.49 20.85 -13.02
N SER A 29 -5.37 21.35 -12.50
CA SER A 29 -5.35 22.32 -11.39
C SER A 29 -4.24 23.36 -11.58
N PRO A 30 -4.40 24.60 -11.07
CA PRO A 30 -3.37 25.65 -11.17
C PRO A 30 -2.02 25.28 -10.55
N GLY A 31 -2.02 24.38 -9.56
CA GLY A 31 -0.80 23.90 -8.87
C GLY A 31 -0.21 22.62 -9.46
N GLY A 32 -0.84 22.01 -10.47
CA GLY A 32 -0.46 20.70 -10.96
C GLY A 32 -1.06 19.58 -10.12
N ARG A 33 -1.82 18.66 -10.73
CA ARG A 33 -2.29 17.43 -10.07
C ARG A 33 -1.33 16.26 -10.32
N ASN A 34 -0.90 15.60 -9.26
CA ASN A 34 0.09 14.52 -9.25
C ASN A 34 -0.55 13.14 -9.24
N PHE A 35 -1.74 13.01 -8.65
CA PHE A 35 -2.43 11.73 -8.50
C PHE A 35 -3.84 11.76 -9.08
N ASP A 36 -4.27 10.65 -9.68
CA ASP A 36 -5.67 10.46 -10.00
C ASP A 36 -6.48 10.06 -8.74
N THR A 37 -7.81 9.93 -8.83
CA THR A 37 -8.62 9.38 -7.74
C THR A 37 -8.24 7.93 -7.51
N PHE A 38 -8.25 7.50 -6.25
CA PHE A 38 -8.02 6.10 -5.90
C PHE A 38 -9.04 5.16 -6.56
N VAL A 39 -8.53 4.03 -7.02
CA VAL A 39 -9.31 2.86 -7.44
C VAL A 39 -8.81 1.60 -6.74
N ALA A 40 -9.72 0.73 -6.35
CA ALA A 40 -9.36 -0.56 -5.78
C ALA A 40 -8.96 -1.56 -6.88
N PHE A 41 -7.91 -2.34 -6.61
CA PHE A 41 -7.50 -3.46 -7.45
C PHE A 41 -7.69 -4.78 -6.71
N ASP A 42 -8.80 -5.47 -6.97
CA ASP A 42 -9.05 -6.80 -6.43
C ASP A 42 -8.60 -7.85 -7.43
N GLN A 43 -7.72 -8.76 -7.00
CA GLN A 43 -7.14 -9.79 -7.88
C GLN A 43 -6.54 -9.20 -9.18
N ALA A 44 -5.89 -8.04 -9.06
CA ALA A 44 -5.28 -7.25 -10.15
C ALA A 44 -6.25 -6.60 -11.15
N LYS A 45 -7.57 -6.61 -10.87
CA LYS A 45 -8.61 -5.93 -11.62
C LYS A 45 -9.11 -4.69 -10.89
N CYS A 46 -9.26 -3.60 -11.61
CA CYS A 46 -9.95 -2.40 -11.16
C CYS A 46 -11.43 -2.73 -10.99
N THR A 47 -11.93 -2.67 -9.76
CA THR A 47 -13.29 -3.08 -9.39
C THR A 47 -14.25 -1.92 -9.17
N VAL A 48 -13.77 -0.68 -9.28
CA VAL A 48 -14.65 0.50 -9.29
C VAL A 48 -15.35 0.63 -10.65
N PRO A 49 -16.55 1.23 -10.72
CA PRO A 49 -17.26 1.39 -11.99
C PRO A 49 -16.47 2.25 -13.00
N ASN A 50 -16.52 1.87 -14.28
CA ASN A 50 -16.04 2.66 -15.42
C ASN A 50 -14.54 3.05 -15.41
N CYS A 51 -13.65 2.19 -14.88
CA CYS A 51 -12.23 2.53 -14.79
C CYS A 51 -11.59 2.95 -16.12
N GLN A 52 -11.93 2.24 -17.21
CA GLN A 52 -11.44 2.57 -18.56
C GLN A 52 -11.72 4.02 -18.94
N LYS A 53 -12.98 4.44 -18.83
CA LYS A 53 -13.40 5.76 -19.28
C LYS A 53 -12.95 6.87 -18.33
N LEU A 54 -13.02 6.62 -17.02
CA LEU A 54 -12.80 7.67 -16.00
C LEU A 54 -11.32 7.89 -15.67
N HIS A 55 -10.47 6.88 -15.83
CA HIS A 55 -9.06 6.95 -15.46
C HIS A 55 -8.16 6.73 -16.67
N TRP A 56 -8.25 5.57 -17.33
CA TRP A 56 -7.26 5.14 -18.33
C TRP A 56 -7.33 5.97 -19.61
N ASP A 57 -8.51 6.11 -20.21
CA ASP A 57 -8.74 6.94 -21.40
C ASP A 57 -8.63 8.43 -21.07
N ALA A 58 -9.04 8.80 -19.85
CA ALA A 58 -9.05 10.18 -19.40
C ALA A 58 -7.64 10.71 -19.17
N TYR A 59 -6.79 9.99 -18.44
CA TYR A 59 -5.53 10.53 -17.93
C TYR A 59 -4.34 9.62 -18.18
N GLY A 60 -4.54 8.44 -18.79
CA GLY A 60 -3.56 7.37 -18.80
C GLY A 60 -3.57 6.58 -17.49
N TYR A 61 -2.64 5.66 -17.35
CA TYR A 61 -2.49 4.78 -16.20
C TYR A 61 -1.76 5.48 -15.04
N VAL A 62 -2.26 6.62 -14.57
CA VAL A 62 -1.63 7.42 -13.49
C VAL A 62 -1.87 6.77 -12.12
N VAL A 63 -0.95 7.00 -11.18
CA VAL A 63 -1.12 6.58 -9.78
C VAL A 63 -2.31 7.32 -9.17
N GLY A 64 -3.25 6.57 -8.59
CA GLY A 64 -4.36 7.13 -7.84
C GLY A 64 -4.01 7.32 -6.37
N CYS A 65 -4.68 8.24 -5.66
CA CYS A 65 -4.57 8.35 -4.20
C CYS A 65 -5.91 8.64 -3.51
N GLN A 66 -6.01 8.27 -2.24
CA GLN A 66 -7.12 8.61 -1.35
C GLN A 66 -6.62 8.71 0.08
N PRO A 67 -6.87 9.84 0.79
CA PRO A 67 -6.68 9.90 2.22
C PRO A 67 -7.58 8.85 2.88
N ASN A 68 -6.97 7.93 3.60
CA ASN A 68 -7.67 6.85 4.26
C ASN A 68 -7.98 7.26 5.69
N ASN A 69 -9.26 7.51 5.98
CA ASN A 69 -9.70 7.64 7.35
C ASN A 69 -9.97 6.24 7.91
N VAL A 70 -8.93 5.58 8.42
CA VAL A 70 -9.08 4.38 9.25
C VAL A 70 -9.75 4.74 10.58
N GLY A 71 -11.03 5.11 10.57
CA GLY A 71 -11.79 5.54 11.75
C GLY A 71 -11.90 4.49 12.87
N GLN A 72 -11.29 3.32 12.70
CA GLN A 72 -11.26 2.21 13.65
C GLN A 72 -9.85 1.90 14.19
N VAL A 73 -8.80 2.54 13.68
CA VAL A 73 -7.41 2.34 14.11
C VAL A 73 -6.70 3.68 14.18
N ALA A 74 -6.11 4.01 15.32
CA ALA A 74 -5.33 5.21 15.45
C ALA A 74 -3.96 5.03 14.79
N VAL A 75 -3.69 5.85 13.78
CA VAL A 75 -2.42 5.93 13.05
C VAL A 75 -2.04 7.42 12.99
N PRO A 76 -0.77 7.80 13.26
CA PRO A 76 -0.36 9.19 13.17
C PRO A 76 -0.46 9.71 11.73
N GLY A 77 -0.77 10.99 11.57
CA GLY A 77 -0.85 11.66 10.27
C GLY A 77 -2.13 11.32 9.50
N SER A 78 -2.06 11.46 8.17
CA SER A 78 -3.15 11.13 7.24
C SER A 78 -2.71 9.95 6.38
N PRO A 79 -2.93 8.70 6.82
CA PRO A 79 -2.52 7.54 6.04
C PRO A 79 -3.23 7.59 4.68
N THR A 80 -2.50 7.31 3.61
CA THR A 80 -3.01 7.46 2.23
C THR A 80 -2.91 6.13 1.50
N TRP A 81 -3.98 5.77 0.80
CA TRP A 81 -3.97 4.65 -0.14
C TRP A 81 -3.55 5.10 -1.51
N TYR A 82 -2.80 4.25 -2.20
CA TYR A 82 -2.34 4.49 -3.56
C TYR A 82 -2.74 3.35 -4.49
N SER A 83 -3.17 3.70 -5.71
CA SER A 83 -3.53 2.77 -6.77
C SER A 83 -2.44 2.78 -7.83
N LEU A 84 -1.80 1.65 -8.08
CA LEU A 84 -0.72 1.52 -9.08
C LEU A 84 -1.21 0.62 -10.21
N PRO A 85 -1.69 1.17 -11.34
CA PRO A 85 -2.28 0.37 -12.42
C PRO A 85 -1.21 -0.44 -13.17
N GLY A 86 -1.23 -1.76 -13.00
CA GLY A 86 -0.43 -2.70 -13.81
C GLY A 86 -1.03 -2.92 -15.20
N THR A 87 -0.45 -3.83 -15.97
CA THR A 87 -0.99 -4.21 -17.30
C THR A 87 -2.40 -4.79 -17.19
N CYS A 88 -3.25 -4.62 -18.21
CA CYS A 88 -4.63 -5.09 -18.22
C CYS A 88 -5.40 -4.77 -16.93
N PRO A 89 -5.45 -3.52 -16.47
CA PRO A 89 -6.06 -3.21 -15.18
C PRO A 89 -7.55 -3.52 -15.14
N ASN A 90 -8.23 -3.78 -16.25
CA ASN A 90 -9.66 -4.17 -16.26
C ASN A 90 -9.92 -5.68 -16.17
N LYS A 91 -8.87 -6.50 -16.06
CA LYS A 91 -8.96 -7.97 -16.05
C LYS A 91 -8.41 -8.55 -14.76
N PHE A 92 -9.01 -9.65 -14.28
CA PHE A 92 -8.42 -10.40 -13.19
C PHE A 92 -7.07 -10.98 -13.61
N TYR A 93 -6.15 -11.20 -12.67
CA TYR A 93 -4.80 -11.67 -13.01
C TYR A 93 -4.78 -12.97 -13.84
N TYR A 94 -5.77 -13.85 -13.63
CA TYR A 94 -5.91 -15.12 -14.36
C TYR A 94 -6.62 -14.97 -15.73
N GLU A 95 -7.11 -13.79 -16.06
CA GLU A 95 -7.73 -13.47 -17.37
C GLU A 95 -6.79 -12.65 -18.27
N LYS A 96 -5.61 -12.26 -17.78
CA LYS A 96 -4.67 -11.42 -18.53
C LYS A 96 -4.00 -12.25 -19.63
N THR A 97 -4.12 -11.77 -20.87
CA THR A 97 -3.44 -12.36 -22.04
C THR A 97 -2.32 -11.45 -22.54
N ALA A 98 -1.44 -11.97 -23.40
CA ALA A 98 -0.39 -11.17 -24.03
C ALA A 98 -0.97 -10.02 -24.87
N GLU A 99 -2.07 -10.27 -25.59
CA GLU A 99 -2.77 -9.28 -26.41
C GLU A 99 -3.32 -8.15 -25.57
N CYS A 100 -3.97 -8.49 -24.45
CA CYS A 100 -4.47 -7.49 -23.51
C CYS A 100 -3.29 -6.69 -22.90
N ASN A 101 -2.20 -7.35 -22.50
CA ASN A 101 -1.08 -6.65 -21.85
C ASN A 101 -0.41 -5.66 -22.82
N ALA A 102 -0.41 -5.98 -24.12
CA ALA A 102 0.08 -5.09 -25.17
C ALA A 102 -0.88 -3.91 -25.42
N ALA A 103 -2.19 -4.15 -25.39
CA ALA A 103 -3.21 -3.11 -25.58
C ALA A 103 -3.34 -2.17 -24.36
N GLU A 104 -3.19 -2.72 -23.16
CA GLU A 104 -3.30 -2.01 -21.89
C GLU A 104 -2.00 -2.20 -21.07
N PRO A 105 -0.91 -1.48 -21.40
CA PRO A 105 0.40 -1.69 -20.78
C PRO A 105 0.49 -1.25 -19.31
N GLY A 106 -0.52 -0.56 -18.77
CA GLY A 106 -0.48 0.00 -17.42
C GLY A 106 0.48 1.18 -17.31
N GLY A 107 0.73 1.63 -16.08
CA GLY A 107 1.55 2.81 -15.78
C GLY A 107 2.99 2.50 -15.41
N PHE A 108 3.34 1.22 -15.26
CA PHE A 108 4.66 0.81 -14.81
C PHE A 108 5.73 1.09 -15.88
N CYS A 109 6.73 1.89 -15.52
CA CYS A 109 7.91 2.15 -16.30
C CYS A 109 8.95 1.04 -16.12
N PRO A 110 9.67 0.60 -17.17
CA PRO A 110 10.75 -0.39 -17.04
C PRO A 110 11.96 0.08 -16.22
N THR A 111 12.15 1.39 -16.06
CA THR A 111 13.27 2.00 -15.33
C THR A 111 12.76 3.15 -14.46
N SER A 112 13.62 3.68 -13.59
CA SER A 112 13.32 4.87 -12.77
C SER A 112 13.13 6.16 -13.59
N ASN A 113 13.38 6.13 -14.91
CA ASN A 113 13.06 7.25 -15.80
C ASN A 113 11.56 7.28 -16.08
N VAL A 114 10.80 7.86 -15.15
CA VAL A 114 9.35 8.04 -15.27
C VAL A 114 9.05 9.25 -16.16
N THR A 115 8.52 9.00 -17.35
CA THR A 115 8.30 10.03 -18.36
C THR A 115 7.06 10.87 -18.08
N GLY A 116 6.03 10.29 -17.43
CA GLY A 116 4.70 10.87 -17.34
C GLY A 116 3.90 10.70 -18.63
N THR A 117 4.27 9.75 -19.50
CA THR A 117 3.38 9.33 -20.60
C THR A 117 2.28 8.44 -20.06
N GLY A 118 1.15 8.32 -20.77
CA GLY A 118 0.00 7.56 -20.30
C GLY A 118 0.29 6.10 -19.92
N ASN A 119 1.39 5.53 -20.43
CA ASN A 119 1.86 4.17 -20.16
C ASN A 119 3.18 4.08 -19.36
N CYS A 120 3.67 5.20 -18.83
CA CYS A 120 4.87 5.24 -17.99
C CYS A 120 4.74 6.42 -17.01
N THR A 121 4.09 6.14 -15.89
CA THR A 121 3.67 7.10 -14.86
C THR A 121 4.24 6.76 -13.49
N TYR A 122 4.74 5.54 -13.28
CA TYR A 122 5.43 5.17 -12.05
C TYR A 122 6.49 4.09 -12.26
N TYR A 123 7.49 4.11 -11.40
CA TYR A 123 8.46 3.04 -11.20
C TYR A 123 8.49 2.71 -9.71
N PHE A 124 8.71 1.46 -9.35
CA PHE A 124 8.95 1.09 -7.97
C PHE A 124 10.10 0.10 -7.85
N GLU A 125 10.79 0.17 -6.72
CA GLU A 125 11.78 -0.79 -6.28
C GLU A 125 11.45 -1.28 -4.87
N ARG A 126 11.82 -2.54 -4.57
CA ARG A 126 11.69 -3.08 -3.21
C ARG A 126 12.65 -2.33 -2.30
N ALA A 127 12.13 -1.72 -1.24
CA ALA A 127 12.88 -0.95 -0.25
C ALA A 127 12.94 -1.66 1.12
N GLY A 128 12.76 -2.99 1.11
CA GLY A 128 12.89 -3.87 2.25
C GLY A 128 11.58 -4.54 2.66
N GLU A 129 11.72 -5.48 3.59
CA GLU A 129 10.63 -6.17 4.26
C GLU A 129 10.93 -6.43 5.75
N LEU A 130 9.87 -6.45 6.55
CA LEU A 130 9.88 -6.87 7.95
C LEU A 130 8.94 -8.05 8.12
N ARG A 131 9.36 -9.09 8.86
CA ARG A 131 8.42 -10.14 9.28
C ARG A 131 7.59 -9.63 10.44
N LEU A 132 6.33 -10.01 10.49
CA LEU A 132 5.46 -9.69 11.62
C LEU A 132 5.95 -10.37 12.90
N ASP A 133 6.60 -11.54 12.80
CA ASP A 133 7.27 -12.20 13.94
C ASP A 133 8.34 -11.31 14.58
N ASP A 134 9.15 -10.61 13.76
CA ASP A 134 10.20 -9.70 14.25
C ASP A 134 9.57 -8.48 14.95
N LEU A 135 8.40 -8.05 14.45
CA LEU A 135 7.67 -6.89 14.97
C LEU A 135 6.97 -7.19 16.30
N THR A 136 6.36 -8.38 16.42
CA THR A 136 5.59 -8.76 17.60
C THR A 136 6.41 -9.50 18.65
N GLY A 137 7.62 -9.93 18.30
CA GLY A 137 8.49 -10.77 19.14
C GLY A 137 8.07 -12.25 19.17
N LEU A 138 7.11 -12.65 18.33
CA LEU A 138 6.55 -14.01 18.31
C LEU A 138 7.13 -14.82 17.16
N LYS A 139 8.18 -15.61 17.44
CA LYS A 139 8.75 -16.54 16.46
C LYS A 139 7.75 -17.63 16.11
N ASP A 140 7.54 -17.85 14.80
CA ASP A 140 6.63 -18.87 14.28
C ASP A 140 5.22 -18.77 14.88
N TYR A 141 4.62 -17.57 14.85
CA TYR A 141 3.32 -17.28 15.47
C TYR A 141 2.25 -18.35 15.20
N ASN A 142 2.13 -18.82 13.96
CA ASN A 142 1.15 -19.83 13.57
C ASN A 142 1.31 -21.15 14.35
N LYS A 143 2.55 -21.51 14.72
CA LYS A 143 2.85 -22.67 15.57
C LYS A 143 2.50 -22.36 17.03
N VAL A 144 2.97 -21.22 17.53
CA VAL A 144 2.81 -20.84 18.94
C VAL A 144 1.34 -20.64 19.31
N CYS A 145 0.52 -19.99 18.48
CA CYS A 145 -0.92 -19.86 18.78
C CYS A 145 -1.59 -21.23 18.94
N ARG A 146 -1.28 -22.17 18.03
CA ARG A 146 -1.89 -23.50 18.07
C ARG A 146 -1.50 -24.29 19.30
N SER A 147 -0.28 -24.12 19.81
CA SER A 147 0.24 -24.91 20.92
C SER A 147 0.03 -24.30 22.31
N SER A 148 -0.04 -22.97 22.43
CA SER A 148 -0.01 -22.28 23.73
C SER A 148 -1.09 -21.22 23.94
N GLY A 149 -1.99 -21.00 22.97
CA GLY A 149 -3.07 -20.02 23.09
C GLY A 149 -2.62 -18.55 23.00
N VAL A 150 -1.37 -18.30 22.58
CA VAL A 150 -0.87 -16.96 22.23
C VAL A 150 -1.71 -16.39 21.09
N LEU A 151 -2.16 -15.15 21.21
CA LEU A 151 -3.02 -14.50 20.23
C LEU A 151 -2.51 -13.09 20.00
N GLU A 152 -2.11 -12.76 18.77
CA GLU A 152 -1.50 -11.43 18.50
C GLU A 152 -2.45 -10.28 18.82
N PHE A 153 -3.75 -10.48 18.62
CA PHE A 153 -4.76 -9.48 18.91
C PHE A 153 -6.14 -10.13 19.11
N ASN A 154 -6.83 -9.71 20.18
CA ASN A 154 -8.22 -10.01 20.45
C ASN A 154 -9.04 -8.71 20.36
N MET A 155 -10.09 -8.71 19.54
CA MET A 155 -10.94 -7.52 19.35
C MET A 155 -11.75 -7.14 20.59
N ASP A 156 -12.15 -8.12 21.42
CA ASP A 156 -13.01 -7.90 22.59
C ASP A 156 -12.23 -7.25 23.73
N THR A 157 -10.95 -7.64 23.89
CA THR A 157 -10.08 -7.10 24.94
C THR A 157 -9.18 -5.97 24.45
N ASP A 158 -9.16 -5.69 23.14
CA ASP A 158 -8.26 -4.75 22.46
C ASP A 158 -6.77 -4.95 22.82
N MET A 159 -6.38 -6.22 22.97
CA MET A 159 -5.07 -6.63 23.46
C MET A 159 -4.59 -7.93 22.83
N GLY A 160 -3.27 -8.12 22.78
CA GLY A 160 -2.64 -9.41 22.50
C GLY A 160 -2.41 -10.24 23.77
N VAL A 161 -2.27 -11.55 23.57
CA VAL A 161 -1.82 -12.55 24.54
C VAL A 161 -0.46 -13.05 24.07
N GLY A 162 0.60 -12.78 24.84
CA GLY A 162 1.99 -13.12 24.46
C GLY A 162 2.74 -12.01 23.71
N THR A 163 2.04 -10.98 23.24
CA THR A 163 2.64 -9.73 22.75
C THR A 163 1.77 -8.55 23.15
N LYS A 164 2.40 -7.37 23.34
CA LYS A 164 1.69 -6.11 23.61
C LYS A 164 1.66 -5.16 22.42
N PHE A 165 2.29 -5.55 21.30
CA PHE A 165 2.51 -4.67 20.15
C PHE A 165 1.19 -4.11 19.58
N TRP A 166 0.15 -4.94 19.52
CA TRP A 166 -1.16 -4.58 18.96
C TRP A 166 -2.16 -4.01 19.98
N ASN A 167 -1.78 -3.82 21.25
CA ASN A 167 -2.70 -3.32 22.27
C ASN A 167 -3.17 -1.90 21.97
N GLY A 168 -4.44 -1.59 22.25
CA GLY A 168 -4.97 -0.24 22.10
C GLY A 168 -5.12 0.17 20.64
N LYS A 169 -5.99 -0.48 19.86
CA LYS A 169 -6.09 -0.23 18.40
C LYS A 169 -6.49 1.22 18.10
N THR A 170 -7.32 1.83 18.95
CA THR A 170 -7.81 3.22 18.82
C THR A 170 -7.01 4.22 19.65
N ASP A 171 -5.97 3.77 20.35
CA ASP A 171 -5.10 4.65 21.14
C ASP A 171 -4.06 5.32 20.21
N ALA A 172 -4.09 6.66 20.14
CA ALA A 172 -3.21 7.44 19.29
C ALA A 172 -1.73 7.35 19.68
N ALA A 173 -1.42 7.26 20.98
CA ALA A 173 -0.04 7.08 21.44
C ALA A 173 0.47 5.69 21.06
N ALA A 174 -0.36 4.64 21.23
CA ALA A 174 -0.02 3.29 20.81
C ALA A 174 0.16 3.21 19.28
N GLY A 175 -0.69 3.86 18.50
CA GLY A 175 -0.58 3.98 17.05
C GLY A 175 0.72 4.65 16.59
N SER A 176 1.07 5.76 17.26
CA SER A 176 2.32 6.48 16.99
C SER A 176 3.54 5.62 17.34
N GLN A 177 3.51 4.95 18.50
CA GLN A 177 4.57 4.03 18.92
C GLN A 177 4.74 2.86 17.95
N ARG A 178 3.64 2.26 17.46
CA ARG A 178 3.70 1.20 16.43
C ARG A 178 4.38 1.67 15.17
N THR A 179 4.00 2.85 14.67
CA THR A 179 4.58 3.44 13.45
C THR A 179 6.07 3.72 13.63
N GLN A 180 6.47 4.30 14.76
CA GLN A 180 7.88 4.56 15.09
C GLN A 180 8.68 3.26 15.19
N THR A 181 8.11 2.21 15.79
CA THR A 181 8.77 0.90 15.91
C THR A 181 9.02 0.29 14.53
N VAL A 182 8.04 0.34 13.63
CA VAL A 182 8.19 -0.13 12.24
C VAL A 182 9.29 0.64 11.52
N LYS A 183 9.29 1.98 11.62
CA LYS A 183 10.33 2.84 11.01
C LYS A 183 11.72 2.52 11.55
N ALA A 184 11.87 2.37 12.86
CA ALA A 184 13.14 2.05 13.51
C ALA A 184 13.68 0.68 13.06
N LEU A 185 12.82 -0.34 12.98
CA LEU A 185 13.21 -1.66 12.48
C LEU A 185 13.64 -1.64 11.01
N PHE A 186 12.97 -0.86 10.17
CA PHE A 186 13.40 -0.67 8.79
C PHE A 186 14.76 0.02 8.70
N ALA A 187 14.97 1.09 9.46
CA ALA A 187 16.25 1.82 9.50
C ALA A 187 17.40 0.92 9.99
N GLN A 188 17.15 0.09 11.00
CA GLN A 188 18.12 -0.87 11.51
C GLN A 188 18.45 -1.96 10.49
N LYS A 189 17.43 -2.54 9.84
CA LYS A 189 17.61 -3.68 8.92
C LYS A 189 18.12 -3.26 7.54
N TYR A 190 17.81 -2.05 7.10
CA TYR A 190 18.18 -1.51 5.80
C TYR A 190 18.86 -0.13 5.96
N PRO A 191 20.05 -0.07 6.59
CA PRO A 191 20.69 1.21 6.94
C PRO A 191 21.13 2.04 5.73
N ASN A 192 21.27 1.41 4.56
CA ASN A 192 21.65 2.07 3.31
C ASN A 192 20.43 2.63 2.53
N MET A 193 19.20 2.42 3.03
CA MET A 193 17.99 2.97 2.45
C MET A 193 17.51 4.15 3.30
N PRO A 194 16.87 5.18 2.70
CA PRO A 194 16.22 6.23 3.48
C PRO A 194 15.27 5.62 4.53
N ALA A 195 15.37 6.10 5.76
CA ALA A 195 14.46 5.70 6.84
C ALA A 195 13.04 6.19 6.54
N ASP A 196 12.94 7.44 6.09
CA ASP A 196 11.73 8.13 5.66
C ASP A 196 12.03 8.97 4.41
N LEU A 197 10.98 9.25 3.64
CA LEU A 197 10.92 10.27 2.60
C LEU A 197 9.71 11.15 2.91
N ASP A 198 9.67 12.36 2.36
CA ASP A 198 8.48 13.21 2.49
C ASP A 198 7.29 12.50 1.84
N ASP A 199 6.19 12.37 2.61
CA ASP A 199 4.96 11.80 2.10
C ASP A 199 4.36 12.75 1.05
N PRO A 200 4.07 12.28 -0.18
CA PRO A 200 3.47 13.15 -1.17
C PRO A 200 2.03 13.48 -0.76
N THR A 201 1.63 14.73 -0.95
CA THR A 201 0.25 15.16 -0.69
C THR A 201 -0.69 14.51 -1.70
N CYS A 202 -1.73 13.85 -1.21
CA CYS A 202 -2.83 13.42 -2.07
C CYS A 202 -3.66 14.64 -2.49
N ASP A 203 -3.46 15.10 -3.73
CA ASP A 203 -3.99 16.35 -4.29
C ASP A 203 -5.29 16.19 -5.09
N VAL A 204 -6.04 15.13 -4.76
CA VAL A 204 -7.34 14.83 -5.34
C VAL A 204 -8.41 15.67 -4.64
N PRO A 205 -9.28 16.39 -5.37
CA PRO A 205 -10.42 17.08 -4.77
C PRO A 205 -11.31 16.10 -3.99
N GLN A 206 -11.63 16.44 -2.74
CA GLN A 206 -12.55 15.67 -1.90
C GLN A 206 -14.02 15.94 -2.28
#